data_AF-M2UIU8-F1
#
_entry.id   AF-M2UIU8-F1
#
_cell.length_a   1.000
_cell.length_b   1.000
_cell.length_c   1.000
_cell.angle_alpha   90.00
_cell.angle_beta   90.00
_cell.angle_gamma   90.00
#
_symmetry.space_group_name_H-M   'P 1'
#
loop_
_entity.id
_entity.type
_entity.pdbx_description
1 polymer ?
#
loop_
_entity_poly.entity_id
_entity_poly.type
_entity_poly.pdbx_seq_one_letter_code
_entity_poly.pdbx_strand_id
1 'polypeptide(L)'
;MGHTDVVFFFCDYRDNQRNTCTAVLYGLIRQIITKRPGLEEQVYSHIAILEEVHQKLEKLERPKETLEILNVLWQIFAGLVTSVELGTIFCVIDGLDECEPSMLGALTSRIRYLFANGTPPQRRGTFKLAISSRSTYELGNFMEVQVD
;
A
#
# COMPACT_ATOMS: atom_id res chain seq x y z
N MET A 1 -25.70 0.63 5.73
CA MET A 1 -25.07 -0.41 4.87
C MET A 1 -23.58 -0.11 4.83
N GLY A 2 -22.72 -1.05 5.20
CA GLY A 2 -21.28 -0.81 5.20
C GLY A 2 -20.75 -0.75 3.77
N HIS A 3 -20.22 0.41 3.36
CA HIS A 3 -19.57 0.54 2.06
C HIS A 3 -18.37 -0.40 1.98
N THR A 4 -18.36 -1.21 0.93
CA THR A 4 -17.32 -2.19 0.62
C THR A 4 -16.73 -1.81 -0.71
N ASP A 5 -15.42 -1.60 -0.76
CA ASP A 5 -14.72 -1.21 -1.98
C ASP A 5 -13.45 -2.04 -2.21
N VAL A 6 -12.95 -1.98 -3.44
CA VAL A 6 -11.70 -2.62 -3.84
C VAL A 6 -10.69 -1.56 -4.28
N VAL A 7 -9.47 -1.65 -3.79
CA VAL A 7 -8.31 -0.89 -4.26
C VAL A 7 -7.28 -1.87 -4.82
N PHE A 8 -6.50 -1.44 -5.80
CA PHE A 8 -5.53 -2.33 -6.42
C PHE A 8 -4.32 -1.59 -6.96
N PHE A 9 -3.19 -2.27 -7.01
CA PHE A 9 -2.01 -1.83 -7.73
C PHE A 9 -1.44 -3.02 -8.50
N PHE A 10 -1.20 -2.82 -9.79
CA PHE A 10 -0.62 -3.84 -10.66
C PHE A 10 0.75 -3.35 -11.12
N CYS A 11 1.80 -4.02 -10.65
CA CYS A 11 3.13 -3.82 -11.21
C CYS A 11 3.15 -4.36 -12.64
N ASP A 12 3.79 -3.64 -13.56
CA ASP A 12 4.00 -4.11 -14.93
C ASP A 12 5.50 -4.34 -15.14
N TYR A 13 5.91 -5.58 -15.40
CA TYR A 13 7.32 -5.95 -15.62
C TYR A 13 7.99 -5.13 -16.74
N ARG A 14 7.19 -4.50 -17.62
CA ARG A 14 7.65 -3.65 -18.72
C ARG A 14 7.92 -2.21 -18.28
N ASP A 15 7.47 -1.79 -17.10
CA ASP A 15 7.60 -0.41 -16.58
C ASP A 15 8.31 -0.38 -15.22
N ASN A 16 9.61 -0.64 -15.27
CA ASN A 16 10.53 -0.53 -14.14
C ASN A 16 10.79 0.91 -13.67
N GLN A 17 10.24 1.93 -14.34
CA GLN A 17 10.25 3.31 -13.83
C GLN A 17 9.09 3.58 -12.87
N ARG A 18 7.97 2.87 -13.04
CA ARG A 18 6.77 3.02 -12.20
C ARG A 18 6.62 1.97 -11.11
N ASN A 19 7.28 0.81 -11.22
CA ASN A 19 7.28 -0.23 -10.18
C ASN A 19 8.22 0.12 -9.01
N THR A 20 7.81 1.09 -8.19
CA THR A 20 8.49 1.43 -6.93
C THR A 20 7.58 1.17 -5.75
N CYS A 21 8.14 0.83 -4.58
CA CYS A 21 7.33 0.66 -3.37
C CYS A 21 6.57 1.95 -3.00
N THR A 22 7.16 3.10 -3.32
CA THR A 22 6.59 4.44 -3.23
C THR A 22 5.36 4.59 -4.11
N ALA A 23 5.44 4.19 -5.39
CA ALA A 23 4.29 4.24 -6.29
C ALA A 23 3.17 3.31 -5.84
N VAL A 24 3.49 2.11 -5.36
CA VAL A 24 2.52 1.17 -4.78
C VAL A 24 1.77 1.83 -3.62
N LEU A 25 2.49 2.30 -2.59
CA LEU A 25 1.86 2.92 -1.42
C LEU A 25 1.08 4.19 -1.79
N TYR A 26 1.67 5.07 -2.58
CA TYR A 26 1.03 6.30 -3.02
C TYR A 26 -0.28 6.02 -3.77
N GLY A 27 -0.25 5.11 -4.74
CA GLY A 27 -1.42 4.71 -5.53
C GLY A 27 -2.54 4.15 -4.66
N LEU A 28 -2.19 3.30 -3.69
CA LEU A 28 -3.17 2.74 -2.74
C LEU A 28 -3.74 3.82 -1.81
N ILE A 29 -2.90 4.70 -1.26
CA ILE A 29 -3.33 5.83 -0.41
C ILE A 29 -4.33 6.71 -1.15
N ARG A 30 -4.01 7.12 -2.40
CA ARG A 30 -4.90 7.95 -3.22
C ARG A 30 -6.24 7.26 -3.46
N GLN A 31 -6.24 5.97 -3.82
CA GLN A 31 -7.48 5.22 -4.02
C GLN A 31 -8.33 5.12 -2.75
N ILE A 32 -7.71 4.90 -1.59
CA ILE A 32 -8.40 4.84 -0.30
C ILE A 32 -9.04 6.19 0.01
N ILE A 33 -8.29 7.29 -0.09
CA ILE A 33 -8.77 8.65 0.15
C ILE A 33 -9.94 8.98 -0.78
N THR A 34 -9.82 8.71 -2.07
CA THR A 34 -10.91 8.95 -3.05
C THR A 34 -12.18 8.19 -2.69
N LYS A 35 -12.06 6.97 -2.16
CA LYS A 35 -13.21 6.14 -1.75
C LYS A 35 -13.73 6.50 -0.37
N ARG A 36 -12.92 7.12 0.48
CA ARG A 36 -13.25 7.53 1.85
C ARG A 36 -12.83 8.98 2.06
N PRO A 37 -13.54 9.96 1.46
CA PRO A 37 -13.17 11.38 1.58
C PRO A 37 -13.10 11.87 3.04
N GLY A 38 -13.86 11.26 3.95
CA GLY A 38 -13.79 11.56 5.38
C GLY A 38 -12.44 11.24 6.04
N LEU A 39 -11.58 10.42 5.43
CA LEU A 39 -10.24 10.13 5.93
C LEU A 39 -9.20 11.18 5.51
N GLU A 40 -9.55 12.17 4.67
CA GLU A 40 -8.63 13.23 4.24
C GLU A 40 -8.06 14.02 5.42
N GLU A 41 -8.88 14.25 6.46
CA GLU A 41 -8.45 14.95 7.67
C GLU A 41 -7.31 14.20 8.38
N GLN A 42 -7.33 12.86 8.36
CA GLN A 42 -6.30 12.03 9.00
C GLN A 42 -4.93 12.14 8.32
N VAL A 43 -4.90 12.59 7.06
CA VAL A 43 -3.66 12.73 6.27
C VAL A 43 -3.28 14.17 6.01
N TYR A 44 -4.00 15.13 6.60
CA TYR A 44 -3.83 16.57 6.33
C TYR A 44 -2.39 17.05 6.53
N SER A 45 -1.73 16.60 7.62
CA SER A 45 -0.32 16.93 7.91
C SER A 45 0.68 16.39 6.87
N HIS A 46 0.24 15.50 5.98
CA HIS A 46 1.06 14.84 4.98
C HIS A 46 0.69 15.21 3.53
N ILE A 47 -0.30 16.08 3.31
CA ILE A 47 -0.75 16.46 1.95
C ILE A 47 0.39 17.02 1.10
N ALA A 48 1.24 17.87 1.69
CA ALA A 48 2.38 18.44 0.97
C ALA A 48 3.34 17.35 0.44
N ILE A 49 3.56 16.29 1.21
CA ILE A 49 4.40 15.15 0.81
C ILE A 49 3.71 14.34 -0.29
N LEU A 50 2.40 14.10 -0.17
CA LEU A 50 1.64 13.42 -1.22
C LEU A 50 1.68 14.20 -2.55
N GLU A 51 1.63 15.53 -2.52
CA GLU A 51 1.74 16.37 -3.72
C GLU A 51 3.16 16.35 -4.29
N GLU A 52 4.20 16.40 -3.46
CA GLU A 52 5.58 16.26 -3.91
C GLU A 52 5.82 14.92 -4.61
N VAL A 53 5.32 13.82 -4.02
CA VAL A 53 5.40 12.48 -4.61
C VAL A 53 4.62 12.41 -5.92
N HIS A 54 3.43 13.02 -5.98
CA HIS A 54 2.61 13.09 -7.19
C HIS A 54 3.39 13.74 -8.35
N GLN A 55 3.95 14.92 -8.11
CA GLN A 55 4.70 15.68 -9.12
C GLN A 55 5.90 14.91 -9.67
N LYS A 56 6.60 14.14 -8.81
CA LYS A 56 7.72 13.28 -9.24
C LYS A 56 7.23 12.13 -10.13
N LEU A 57 6.14 11.47 -9.74
CA LEU A 57 5.55 10.35 -10.51
C LEU A 57 4.99 10.81 -11.86
N GLU A 58 4.33 11.98 -11.94
CA GLU A 58 3.76 12.50 -13.19
C GLU A 58 4.83 12.86 -14.22
N LYS A 59 5.97 13.38 -13.77
CA LYS A 59 7.10 13.73 -14.65
C LYS A 59 7.82 12.51 -15.22
N LEU A 60 7.40 11.28 -14.85
CA LEU A 60 8.09 10.03 -15.15
C LEU A 60 9.56 10.05 -14.73
N GLU A 61 9.93 10.98 -13.85
CA GLU A 61 11.20 10.92 -13.15
C GLU A 61 11.06 9.77 -12.18
N ARG A 62 11.86 8.70 -12.37
CA ARG A 62 11.92 7.63 -11.38
C ARG A 62 12.16 8.30 -10.03
N PRO A 63 11.18 8.31 -9.11
CA PRO A 63 11.36 9.00 -7.85
C PRO A 63 12.57 8.35 -7.22
N LYS A 64 13.59 9.13 -6.86
CA LYS A 64 14.73 8.56 -6.16
C LYS A 64 14.17 8.02 -4.85
N GLU A 65 13.95 6.71 -4.81
CA GLU A 65 13.21 6.10 -3.74
C GLU A 65 14.06 6.23 -2.48
N THR A 66 13.62 7.04 -1.54
CA THR A 66 14.30 7.20 -0.26
C THR A 66 13.53 6.46 0.80
N LEU A 67 14.28 5.91 1.76
CA LEU A 67 13.67 5.24 2.90
C LEU A 67 12.78 6.22 3.69
N GLU A 68 13.12 7.51 3.71
CA GLU A 68 12.32 8.55 4.33
C GLU A 68 10.93 8.71 3.69
N ILE A 69 10.85 8.82 2.36
CA ILE A 69 9.56 8.90 1.64
C ILE A 69 8.75 7.63 1.88
N LEU A 70 9.40 6.47 1.76
CA LEU A 70 8.75 5.18 2.01
C LEU A 70 8.21 5.08 3.45
N ASN A 71 8.95 5.59 4.44
CA ASN A 71 8.52 5.60 5.84
C ASN A 71 7.28 6.46 6.04
N VAL A 72 7.27 7.67 5.48
CA VAL A 72 6.13 8.58 5.59
C VAL A 72 4.89 7.98 4.91
N LEU A 73 5.02 7.49 3.68
CA LEU A 73 3.91 6.85 2.97
C LEU A 73 3.41 5.62 3.72
N TRP A 74 4.31 4.83 4.30
CA TRP A 74 3.92 3.70 5.13
C TRP A 74 3.12 4.13 6.37
N GLN A 75 3.55 5.17 7.08
CA GLN A 75 2.82 5.69 8.25
C GLN A 75 1.41 6.14 7.88
N ILE A 76 1.27 6.85 6.75
CA ILE A 76 -0.03 7.27 6.22
C ILE A 76 -0.89 6.05 5.89
N PHE A 77 -0.35 5.10 5.12
CA PHE A 77 -1.07 3.89 4.73
C PHE A 77 -1.51 3.09 5.96
N ALA A 78 -0.61 2.83 6.90
CA ALA A 78 -0.91 2.10 8.13
C ALA A 78 -1.98 2.81 8.97
N GLY A 79 -1.92 4.14 9.09
CA GLY A 79 -2.94 4.95 9.77
C GLY A 79 -4.31 4.81 9.11
N LEU A 80 -4.37 4.93 7.78
CA LEU A 80 -5.62 4.77 7.02
C LEU A 80 -6.22 3.37 7.18
N VAL A 81 -5.43 2.31 6.99
CA VAL A 81 -5.96 0.93 7.00
C VAL A 81 -6.33 0.42 8.38
N THR A 82 -5.86 1.08 9.44
CA THR A 82 -6.23 0.78 10.84
C THR A 82 -7.33 1.70 11.38
N SER A 83 -7.75 2.70 10.59
CA SER A 83 -8.83 3.62 10.95
C SER A 83 -10.16 2.90 11.09
N VAL A 84 -10.93 3.28 12.12
CA VAL A 84 -12.28 2.75 12.35
C VAL A 84 -13.27 3.21 11.28
N GLU A 85 -13.01 4.35 10.67
CA GLU A 85 -13.84 5.01 9.67
C GLU A 85 -13.62 4.45 8.25
N LEU A 86 -12.61 3.59 8.07
CA LEU A 86 -12.29 2.97 6.79
C LEU A 86 -13.44 2.12 6.23
N GLY A 87 -14.23 1.50 7.11
CA GLY A 87 -15.19 0.48 6.70
C GLY A 87 -14.49 -0.76 6.14
N THR A 88 -15.04 -1.36 5.08
CA THR A 88 -14.46 -2.56 4.44
C THR A 88 -13.75 -2.16 3.16
N ILE A 89 -12.47 -2.52 3.04
CA ILE A 89 -11.70 -2.37 1.81
C ILE A 89 -10.94 -3.68 1.54
N PHE A 90 -11.09 -4.18 0.32
CA PHE A 90 -10.22 -5.23 -0.21
C PHE A 90 -9.10 -4.58 -1.02
N CYS A 91 -7.86 -5.00 -0.79
CA CYS A 91 -6.69 -4.49 -1.46
C CYS A 91 -5.99 -5.63 -2.19
N VAL A 92 -5.68 -5.43 -3.47
CA VAL A 92 -4.93 -6.37 -4.30
C VAL A 92 -3.64 -5.71 -4.77
N ILE A 93 -2.50 -6.35 -4.52
CA ILE A 93 -1.22 -5.94 -5.09
C ILE A 93 -0.74 -7.09 -5.99
N ASP A 94 -0.63 -6.86 -7.29
CA ASP A 94 -0.13 -7.85 -8.25
C ASP A 94 1.31 -7.50 -8.67
N GLY A 95 2.16 -8.53 -8.79
CA GLY A 95 3.54 -8.38 -9.23
C GLY A 95 4.43 -7.63 -8.23
N LEU A 96 4.21 -7.77 -6.91
CA LEU A 96 4.98 -7.02 -5.92
C LEU A 96 6.50 -7.28 -6.02
N ASP A 97 6.92 -8.48 -6.47
CA ASP A 97 8.33 -8.82 -6.75
C ASP A 97 8.96 -8.01 -7.89
N GLU A 98 8.17 -7.31 -8.70
CA GLU A 98 8.64 -6.49 -9.81
C GLU A 98 9.04 -5.07 -9.38
N CYS A 99 8.80 -4.72 -8.11
CA CYS A 99 9.26 -3.48 -7.51
C CYS A 99 10.79 -3.46 -7.33
N GLU A 100 11.35 -2.25 -7.19
CA GLU A 100 12.77 -2.09 -6.94
C GLU A 100 13.25 -2.90 -5.70
N PRO A 101 14.26 -3.80 -5.85
CA PRO A 101 14.67 -4.70 -4.78
C PRO A 101 15.21 -4.00 -3.52
N SER A 102 15.77 -2.78 -3.68
CA SER A 102 16.42 -2.04 -2.59
C SER A 102 15.46 -1.70 -1.44
N MET A 103 14.17 -1.55 -1.74
CA MET A 103 13.13 -1.14 -0.80
C MET A 103 12.07 -2.20 -0.55
N LEU A 104 12.02 -3.23 -1.41
CA LEU A 104 11.04 -4.30 -1.33
C LEU A 104 11.04 -4.98 0.04
N GLY A 105 12.22 -5.39 0.52
CA GLY A 105 12.38 -6.02 1.84
C GLY A 105 11.89 -5.15 3.02
N ALA A 106 12.01 -3.83 2.89
CA ALA A 106 11.52 -2.89 3.91
C ALA A 106 9.99 -2.81 3.89
N LEU A 107 9.36 -2.78 2.71
CA LEU A 107 7.91 -2.77 2.56
C LEU A 107 7.29 -4.10 2.99
N THR A 108 7.81 -5.24 2.52
CA THR A 108 7.29 -6.58 2.84
C THR A 108 7.37 -6.88 4.34
N SER A 109 8.48 -6.50 5.00
CA SER A 109 8.62 -6.61 6.46
C SER A 109 7.56 -5.84 7.23
N ARG A 110 7.19 -4.65 6.74
CA ARG A 110 6.17 -3.79 7.36
C ARG A 110 4.75 -4.31 7.14
N ILE A 111 4.44 -4.77 5.93
CA ILE A 111 3.19 -5.46 5.61
C ILE A 111 3.03 -6.66 6.55
N ARG A 112 4.07 -7.50 6.64
CA ARG A 112 4.06 -8.64 7.56
C ARG A 112 3.82 -8.22 8.99
N TYR A 113 4.52 -7.21 9.50
CA TYR A 113 4.33 -6.72 10.87
C TYR A 113 2.90 -6.22 11.13
N LEU A 114 2.31 -5.50 10.18
CA LEU A 114 0.97 -4.92 10.31
C LEU A 114 -0.13 -5.98 10.33
N PHE A 115 0.00 -7.03 9.49
CA PHE A 115 -1.05 -8.04 9.31
C PHE A 115 -0.81 -9.34 10.09
N ALA A 116 0.42 -9.64 10.54
CA ALA A 116 0.72 -10.85 11.31
C ALA A 116 0.46 -10.70 12.82
N ASN A 117 0.60 -9.50 13.38
CA ASN A 117 0.43 -9.25 14.82
C ASN A 117 -1.04 -9.06 15.21
N GLY A 118 -1.91 -9.96 14.75
CA GLY A 118 -3.36 -9.91 14.87
C GLY A 118 -3.85 -9.13 16.08
N THR A 119 -4.31 -7.90 15.86
CA THR A 119 -5.02 -7.16 16.89
C THR A 119 -6.28 -7.95 17.21
N PRO A 120 -6.57 -8.24 18.50
CA PRO A 120 -7.76 -8.99 18.87
C PRO A 120 -9.01 -8.28 18.33
N PRO A 121 -10.09 -9.02 18.00
CA PRO A 121 -11.19 -8.56 17.18
C PRO A 121 -12.11 -7.63 17.97
N GLN A 122 -11.65 -6.42 18.25
CA GLN A 122 -12.52 -5.31 18.62
C GLN A 122 -12.76 -4.47 17.37
N ARG A 123 -13.67 -4.98 16.54
CA ARG A 123 -14.48 -4.29 15.51
C ARG A 123 -13.95 -2.89 15.10
N ARG A 124 -12.93 -2.88 14.26
CA ARG A 124 -12.46 -1.71 13.50
C ARG A 124 -12.32 -2.16 12.03
N GLY A 125 -12.43 -1.24 11.06
CA GLY A 125 -12.63 -1.53 9.63
C GLY A 125 -11.91 -2.77 9.08
N THR A 126 -12.56 -3.51 8.18
CA THR A 126 -11.98 -4.74 7.61
C THR A 126 -11.16 -4.40 6.37
N PHE A 127 -9.89 -4.07 6.56
CA PHE A 127 -8.93 -4.05 5.46
C PHE A 127 -8.42 -5.48 5.20
N LYS A 128 -8.60 -5.96 3.97
CA LYS A 128 -8.19 -7.31 3.57
C LYS A 128 -7.20 -7.20 2.42
N LEU A 129 -6.01 -7.76 2.59
CA LEU A 129 -4.92 -7.66 1.63
C LEU A 129 -4.68 -9.01 0.94
N ALA A 130 -4.63 -8.99 -0.39
CA ALA A 130 -4.14 -10.07 -1.23
C ALA A 130 -2.92 -9.57 -2.01
N ILE A 131 -1.86 -10.37 -2.04
CA ILE A 131 -0.64 -10.08 -2.78
C ILE A 131 -0.37 -11.25 -3.72
N SER A 132 -0.13 -10.94 -4.98
CA SER A 132 0.36 -11.86 -6.00
C SER A 132 1.80 -11.50 -6.35
N SER A 133 2.64 -12.52 -6.47
CA SER A 133 4.07 -12.40 -6.70
C SER A 133 4.61 -13.71 -7.27
N ARG A 134 5.58 -13.66 -8.18
CA ARG A 134 6.30 -14.88 -8.64
C ARG A 134 7.18 -15.46 -7.55
N SER A 135 7.53 -14.65 -6.56
CA SER A 135 8.40 -15.04 -5.46
C SER A 135 7.87 -14.54 -4.12
N THR A 136 7.52 -15.48 -3.23
CA THR A 136 6.92 -15.17 -1.92
C THR A 136 7.91 -15.22 -0.76
N TYR A 137 9.22 -15.42 -1.03
CA TYR A 137 10.23 -15.60 0.03
C TYR A 137 10.28 -14.45 1.04
N GLU A 138 9.97 -13.22 0.62
CA GLU A 138 9.97 -12.05 1.52
C GLU A 138 8.67 -11.89 2.32
N LEU A 139 7.59 -12.55 1.91
CA LEU A 139 6.27 -12.31 2.48
C LEU A 139 6.01 -13.18 3.71
N GLY A 140 6.33 -14.49 3.66
CA GLY A 140 6.35 -15.44 4.80
C GLY A 140 5.07 -15.52 5.68
N ASN A 141 4.68 -16.70 6.19
CA ASN A 141 3.54 -16.89 7.10
C ASN A 141 2.15 -16.37 6.65
N PHE A 142 2.00 -15.83 5.44
CA PHE A 142 0.70 -15.55 4.84
C PHE A 142 0.10 -16.82 4.25
N MET A 143 -1.22 -16.86 4.12
CA MET A 143 -1.89 -17.93 3.37
C MET A 143 -1.53 -17.81 1.89
N GLU A 144 -0.78 -18.78 1.37
CA GLU A 144 -0.44 -18.85 -0.04
C GLU A 144 -1.53 -19.63 -0.79
N VAL A 145 -1.97 -19.07 -1.91
CA VAL A 145 -2.91 -19.73 -2.82
C VAL A 145 -2.24 -19.76 -4.18
N GLN A 146 -1.99 -20.97 -4.69
CA GLN A 146 -1.54 -21.17 -6.06
C GLN A 146 -2.76 -21.05 -6.98
N VAL A 147 -2.65 -20.23 -8.02
CA VAL A 147 -3.69 -20.05 -9.03
C VAL A 147 -3.22 -20.76 -10.29
N ASP A 148 -4.05 -21.66 -10.82
CA ASP A 148 -3.79 -22.48 -12.02
C ASP A 148 -3.75 -21.68 -13.32
#